data_AF-A0A316B6V7-F1
#
_entry.id   AF-A0A316B6V7-F1
#
_cell.length_a   1.000
_cell.length_b   1.000
_cell.length_c   1.000
_cell.angle_alpha   90.00
_cell.angle_beta   90.00
_cell.angle_gamma   90.00
#
_symmetry.space_group_name_H-M   'P 1'
#
loop_
_entity.id
_entity.type
_entity.pdbx_description
1 polymer ?
#
loop_
_entity_poly.entity_id
_entity_poly.type
_entity_poly.pdbx_seq_one_letter_code
_entity_poly.pdbx_strand_id
1 'polypeptide(L)'
;MGTKIARIISIVTILFIVCVLFCSCGGKKEPSYFLVAQEISGLVKDEAYFELDGNSVKAAKTVRYDNLIQRTNHYKEINIQTYSFKAVSTNGNPSDYVYTQNPSDAMAFDKPTLIKDLRKMGVFWTGEIQIKLYAFDSYVIVEAGHTDGGTVTEIKTGLFRNGKYIEPPKDSDLKSIYKVYKKI
;
A
#
# COMPACT_ATOMS: atom_id res chain seq x y z
N MET A 1 9.77 -31.72 55.28
CA MET A 1 9.14 -31.86 53.94
C MET A 1 8.83 -30.54 53.22
N GLY A 2 8.79 -29.37 53.89
CA GLY A 2 8.41 -28.09 53.26
C GLY A 2 9.42 -27.43 52.30
N THR A 3 10.71 -27.76 52.38
CA THR A 3 11.77 -27.05 51.63
C THR A 3 11.91 -27.47 50.16
N LYS A 4 11.52 -28.71 49.81
CA LYS A 4 11.56 -29.19 48.41
C LYS A 4 10.42 -28.63 47.57
N ILE A 5 9.23 -28.55 48.15
CA ILE A 5 8.03 -28.01 47.48
C ILE A 5 8.19 -26.50 47.23
N ALA A 6 8.72 -25.76 48.22
CA ALA A 6 9.00 -24.33 48.06
C ALA A 6 10.04 -24.03 46.95
N ARG A 7 11.07 -24.87 46.79
CA ARG A 7 12.06 -24.73 45.71
C ARG A 7 11.47 -25.01 44.33
N ILE A 8 10.63 -26.03 44.21
CA ILE A 8 9.97 -26.37 42.93
C ILE A 8 9.01 -25.25 42.50
N ILE A 9 8.20 -24.75 43.44
CA ILE A 9 7.31 -23.61 43.17
C ILE A 9 8.12 -22.40 42.72
N SER A 10 9.20 -22.05 43.44
CA SER A 10 10.04 -20.91 43.09
C SER A 10 10.69 -21.02 41.70
N ILE A 11 11.17 -22.21 41.31
CA ILE A 11 11.74 -22.44 39.97
C ILE A 11 10.66 -22.32 38.88
N VAL A 12 9.46 -22.86 39.11
CA VAL A 12 8.35 -22.77 38.15
C VAL A 12 7.89 -21.32 37.98
N THR A 13 7.81 -20.53 39.06
CA THR A 13 7.43 -19.12 38.97
C THR A 13 8.49 -18.28 38.25
N ILE A 14 9.78 -18.53 38.49
CA ILE A 14 10.88 -17.87 37.78
C ILE A 14 10.84 -18.22 36.28
N LEU A 15 10.60 -19.49 35.94
CA LEU A 15 10.49 -19.93 34.55
C LEU A 15 9.28 -19.29 33.85
N PHE A 16 8.15 -19.15 34.55
CA PHE A 16 6.96 -18.48 34.03
C PHE A 16 7.21 -16.98 33.79
N ILE A 17 7.90 -16.29 34.70
CA ILE A 17 8.27 -14.87 34.55
C ILE A 17 9.25 -14.68 33.39
N VAL A 18 10.23 -15.59 33.24
CA VAL A 18 11.18 -15.58 32.12
C VAL A 18 10.46 -15.83 30.79
N CYS A 19 9.52 -16.78 30.72
CA CYS A 19 8.71 -17.01 29.52
C CYS A 19 7.82 -15.79 29.17
N VAL A 20 7.24 -15.11 30.15
CA VAL A 20 6.43 -13.89 29.93
C VAL A 20 7.31 -12.73 29.47
N LEU A 21 8.54 -12.61 29.96
CA LEU A 21 9.50 -11.59 29.52
C LEU A 21 10.05 -11.88 28.11
N PHE A 22 10.27 -13.14 27.73
CA PHE A 22 10.66 -13.50 26.36
C PHE A 22 9.51 -13.37 25.34
N CYS A 23 8.25 -13.50 25.76
CA CYS A 23 7.10 -13.20 24.90
C CYS A 23 6.83 -11.68 24.71
N SER A 24 7.44 -10.82 25.53
CA SER A 24 7.20 -9.36 25.54
C SER A 24 8.17 -8.55 24.67
N CYS A 25 9.20 -9.16 24.08
CA CYS A 25 10.17 -8.48 23.19
C CYS A 25 10.02 -8.90 21.72
N GLY A 26 8.81 -9.27 21.29
CA GLY A 26 8.48 -9.40 19.88
C GLY A 26 8.39 -8.01 19.23
N GLY A 27 9.53 -7.38 18.95
CA GLY A 27 9.58 -6.15 18.17
C GLY A 27 8.78 -6.35 16.89
N LYS A 28 7.75 -5.52 16.66
CA LYS A 28 6.93 -5.61 15.43
C LYS A 28 7.86 -5.58 14.23
N LYS A 29 7.93 -6.70 13.51
CA LYS A 29 8.74 -6.86 12.30
C LYS A 29 8.58 -5.63 11.42
N GLU A 30 9.71 -5.00 11.10
CA GLU A 30 9.76 -3.85 10.21
C GLU A 30 9.38 -4.29 8.79
N PRO A 31 8.49 -3.56 8.10
CA PRO A 31 8.09 -3.90 6.74
C PRO A 31 9.25 -3.69 5.74
N SER A 32 9.14 -4.32 4.57
CA SER A 32 10.10 -4.08 3.48
C SER A 32 9.96 -2.67 2.89
N TYR A 33 8.74 -2.13 2.88
CA TYR A 33 8.42 -0.80 2.36
C TYR A 33 7.44 -0.06 3.28
N PHE A 34 7.51 1.26 3.22
CA PHE A 34 6.56 2.17 3.82
C PHE A 34 6.04 3.13 2.75
N LEU A 35 4.72 3.19 2.57
CA LEU A 35 4.05 4.03 1.57
C LEU A 35 3.41 5.22 2.26
N VAL A 36 3.49 6.39 1.61
CA VAL A 36 2.79 7.61 2.03
C VAL A 36 1.83 8.01 0.92
N ALA A 37 0.55 7.99 1.23
CA ALA A 37 -0.51 8.61 0.44
C ALA A 37 -0.73 10.04 0.93
N GLN A 38 -0.98 10.96 0.02
CA GLN A 38 -1.19 12.37 0.37
C GLN A 38 -2.28 13.00 -0.48
N GLU A 39 -3.26 13.62 0.17
CA GLU A 39 -4.25 14.47 -0.48
C GLU A 39 -4.07 15.92 -0.02
N ILE A 40 -4.13 16.85 -0.98
CA ILE A 40 -4.02 18.29 -0.72
C ILE A 40 -5.36 18.94 -1.07
N SER A 41 -6.03 19.49 -0.06
CA SER A 41 -7.27 20.26 -0.21
C SER A 41 -7.04 21.70 0.25
N GLY A 42 -6.69 22.57 -0.70
CA GLY A 42 -6.31 23.95 -0.40
C GLY A 42 -5.00 24.00 0.40
N LEU A 43 -5.06 24.52 1.63
CA LEU A 43 -3.91 24.58 2.55
C LEU A 43 -3.82 23.35 3.48
N VAL A 44 -4.81 22.46 3.45
CA VAL A 44 -4.84 21.25 4.29
C VAL A 44 -4.18 20.11 3.54
N LYS A 45 -3.25 19.46 4.21
CA LYS A 45 -2.58 18.25 3.75
C LYS A 45 -2.99 17.09 4.66
N ASP A 46 -3.58 16.07 4.07
CA ASP A 46 -3.91 14.82 4.75
C ASP A 46 -2.99 13.71 4.27
N GLU A 47 -2.45 12.94 5.21
CA GLU A 47 -1.50 11.86 4.92
C GLU A 47 -1.97 10.55 5.53
N ALA A 48 -2.01 9.52 4.68
CA ALA A 48 -2.23 8.14 5.09
C ALA A 48 -0.97 7.31 4.87
N TYR A 49 -0.76 6.35 5.75
CA TYR A 49 0.49 5.61 5.87
C TYR A 49 0.24 4.12 5.74
N PHE A 50 1.08 3.41 5.00
CA PHE A 50 0.92 1.97 4.79
C PHE A 50 2.24 1.23 4.94
N GLU A 51 2.20 0.09 5.64
CA GLU A 51 3.31 -0.86 5.69
C GLU A 51 3.09 -1.92 4.61
N LEU A 52 4.11 -2.16 3.78
CA LEU A 52 4.10 -3.17 2.72
C LEU A 52 5.25 -4.17 2.91
N ASP A 53 4.92 -5.45 3.10
CA ASP A 53 5.87 -6.55 3.21
C ASP A 53 5.44 -7.74 2.35
N GLY A 54 6.10 -7.91 1.21
CA GLY A 54 5.78 -8.96 0.25
C GLY A 54 4.37 -8.83 -0.32
N ASN A 55 3.46 -9.72 0.08
CA ASN A 55 2.05 -9.69 -0.35
C ASN A 55 1.12 -9.17 0.75
N SER A 56 1.66 -8.58 1.81
CA SER A 56 0.89 -7.99 2.91
C SER A 56 1.00 -6.48 2.85
N VAL A 57 -0.14 -5.79 2.78
CA VAL A 57 -0.25 -4.34 2.97
C VAL A 57 -1.19 -4.08 4.14
N LYS A 58 -0.87 -3.07 4.96
CA LYS A 58 -1.71 -2.66 6.10
C LYS A 58 -1.57 -1.18 6.37
N ALA A 59 -2.66 -0.55 6.81
CA ALA A 59 -2.63 0.82 7.31
C ALA A 59 -1.69 0.92 8.53
N ALA A 60 -0.99 2.04 8.60
CA ALA A 60 -0.04 2.37 9.65
C ALA A 60 -0.46 3.66 10.33
N LYS A 61 -0.11 3.79 11.62
CA LYS A 61 -0.31 5.03 12.36
C LYS A 61 0.86 6.00 12.10
N THR A 62 0.61 7.30 12.16
CA THR A 62 1.65 8.34 12.02
C THR A 62 2.84 8.11 12.98
N VAL A 63 2.59 7.75 14.24
CA VAL A 63 3.67 7.46 15.22
C VAL A 63 4.58 6.32 14.76
N ARG A 64 4.05 5.35 14.02
CA ARG A 64 4.86 4.25 13.44
C ARG A 64 5.75 4.79 12.31
N TYR A 65 5.21 5.65 11.45
CA TYR A 65 5.96 6.33 10.39
C TYR A 65 7.09 7.17 10.98
N ASP A 66 6.80 8.04 11.95
CA ASP A 66 7.81 8.92 12.55
C ASP A 66 8.95 8.12 13.18
N ASN A 67 8.61 7.04 13.89
CA ASN A 67 9.61 6.20 14.54
C ASN A 67 10.50 5.43 13.56
N LEU A 68 9.97 4.94 12.44
CA LEU A 68 10.75 4.15 11.49
C LEU A 68 11.46 5.00 10.44
N ILE A 69 10.80 6.04 9.93
CA ILE A 69 11.27 6.80 8.77
C ILE A 69 11.98 8.09 9.18
N GLN A 70 11.44 8.85 10.15
CA GLN A 70 12.04 10.14 10.52
C GLN A 70 13.16 10.00 11.55
N ARG A 71 13.11 8.96 12.40
CA ARG A 71 14.03 8.79 13.53
C ARG A 71 15.10 7.72 13.33
N THR A 72 15.01 6.91 12.29
CA THR A 72 16.03 5.91 11.97
C THR A 72 16.56 6.09 10.56
N ASN A 73 17.75 5.54 10.31
CA ASN A 73 18.36 5.48 8.99
C ASN A 73 18.13 4.12 8.31
N HIS A 74 17.16 3.32 8.79
CA HIS A 74 16.89 1.98 8.25
C HIS A 74 16.08 2.02 6.95
N TYR A 75 15.63 3.20 6.53
CA TYR A 75 14.81 3.38 5.33
C TYR A 75 15.37 4.49 4.45
N LYS A 76 15.23 4.31 3.14
CA LYS A 76 15.57 5.31 2.14
C LYS A 76 14.36 5.57 1.25
N GLU A 77 14.07 6.84 0.97
CA GLU A 77 13.10 7.21 -0.06
C GLU A 77 13.60 6.74 -1.43
N ILE A 78 12.75 6.04 -2.18
CA ILE A 78 13.05 5.56 -3.53
C ILE A 78 12.19 6.28 -4.56
N ASN A 79 12.72 6.40 -5.78
CA ASN A 79 11.97 6.99 -6.88
C ASN A 79 10.81 6.07 -7.27
N ILE A 80 9.64 6.68 -7.47
CA ILE A 80 8.45 6.04 -7.99
C ILE A 80 8.29 6.50 -9.44
N GLN A 81 8.00 5.57 -10.34
CA GLN A 81 7.57 5.91 -11.70
C GLN A 81 6.06 6.09 -11.69
N THR A 82 5.61 7.27 -12.07
CA THR A 82 4.18 7.59 -12.16
C THR A 82 3.74 7.60 -13.61
N TYR A 83 2.59 6.98 -13.87
CA TYR A 83 1.94 7.00 -15.18
C TYR A 83 0.51 7.51 -15.03
N SER A 84 0.05 8.32 -15.97
CA SER A 84 -1.30 8.88 -15.96
C SER A 84 -2.01 8.58 -17.28
N PHE A 85 -3.23 8.05 -17.20
CA PHE A 85 -4.08 7.79 -18.35
C PHE A 85 -5.43 8.47 -18.18
N LYS A 86 -5.98 8.91 -19.32
CA LYS A 86 -7.41 9.07 -19.50
C LYS A 86 -7.91 7.90 -20.34
N ALA A 87 -9.06 7.35 -19.99
CA ALA A 87 -9.73 6.32 -20.75
C ALA A 87 -11.21 6.70 -20.95
N VAL A 88 -11.77 6.33 -22.10
CA VAL A 88 -13.21 6.47 -22.37
C VAL A 88 -13.77 5.13 -22.81
N SER A 89 -14.95 4.79 -22.30
CA SER A 89 -15.64 3.53 -22.58
C SER A 89 -17.11 3.71 -22.88
N THR A 90 -17.65 2.92 -23.81
CA THR A 90 -19.08 2.85 -24.10
C THR A 90 -19.74 1.55 -23.64
N ASN A 91 -18.95 0.54 -23.27
CA ASN A 91 -19.44 -0.82 -22.98
C ASN A 91 -18.95 -1.41 -21.65
N GLY A 92 -18.11 -0.68 -20.90
CA GLY A 92 -17.60 -1.12 -19.61
C GLY A 92 -16.52 -2.20 -19.64
N ASN A 93 -16.04 -2.64 -20.81
CA ASN A 93 -14.96 -3.64 -20.89
C ASN A 93 -13.58 -2.96 -21.04
N PRO A 94 -12.64 -3.14 -20.09
CA PRO A 94 -11.31 -2.52 -20.16
C PRO A 94 -10.54 -2.77 -21.46
N SER A 95 -10.73 -3.92 -22.13
CA SER A 95 -10.05 -4.16 -23.41
C SER A 95 -10.47 -3.18 -24.52
N ASP A 96 -11.68 -2.65 -24.43
CA ASP A 96 -12.30 -1.83 -25.47
C ASP A 96 -12.20 -0.34 -25.14
N TYR A 97 -11.62 0.02 -24.00
CA TYR A 97 -11.42 1.41 -23.62
C TYR A 97 -10.45 2.09 -24.61
N VAL A 98 -10.74 3.34 -24.92
CA VAL A 98 -9.84 4.22 -25.66
C VAL A 98 -8.93 4.91 -24.67
N TYR A 99 -7.68 4.44 -24.59
CA TYR A 99 -6.68 4.95 -23.64
C TYR A 99 -5.80 6.02 -24.27
N THR A 100 -5.60 7.10 -23.52
CA THR A 100 -4.65 8.17 -23.81
C THR A 100 -3.72 8.34 -22.62
N GLN A 101 -2.45 7.98 -22.78
CA GLN A 101 -1.44 8.23 -21.75
C GLN A 101 -1.03 9.72 -21.78
N ASN A 102 -0.71 10.28 -20.63
CA ASN A 102 -0.14 11.61 -20.54
C ASN A 102 1.23 11.65 -21.25
N PRO A 103 1.42 12.51 -22.27
CA PRO A 103 2.67 12.59 -23.01
C PRO A 103 3.86 13.09 -22.18
N SER A 104 3.61 13.69 -21.01
CA SER A 104 4.66 14.13 -20.09
C SER A 104 5.19 13.01 -19.19
N ASP A 105 4.58 11.82 -19.21
CA ASP A 105 5.13 10.66 -18.50
C ASP A 105 6.47 10.26 -19.14
N ALA A 106 7.47 9.97 -18.30
CA ALA A 106 8.83 9.71 -18.78
C ALA A 106 8.95 8.46 -19.69
N MET A 107 8.01 7.52 -19.57
CA MET A 107 8.00 6.25 -20.29
C MET A 107 6.57 5.79 -20.60
N ALA A 108 6.42 5.00 -21.66
CA ALA A 108 5.17 4.31 -21.94
C ALA A 108 4.95 3.16 -20.95
N PHE A 109 3.70 3.00 -20.48
CA PHE A 109 3.32 1.83 -19.68
C PHE A 109 2.77 0.70 -20.57
N ASP A 110 2.96 -0.55 -20.17
CA ASP A 110 2.43 -1.70 -20.90
C ASP A 110 0.89 -1.78 -20.79
N LYS A 111 0.20 -1.29 -21.83
CA LYS A 111 -1.26 -1.23 -21.90
C LYS A 111 -1.94 -2.61 -21.70
N PRO A 112 -1.47 -3.73 -22.30
CA PRO A 112 -1.99 -5.06 -21.99
C PRO A 112 -1.97 -5.41 -20.50
N THR A 113 -0.89 -5.07 -19.78
CA THR A 113 -0.83 -5.23 -18.32
C THR A 113 -1.86 -4.36 -17.60
N LEU A 114 -1.99 -3.08 -17.95
CA LEU A 114 -3.01 -2.19 -17.37
C LEU A 114 -4.43 -2.76 -17.55
N ILE A 115 -4.78 -3.24 -18.74
CA ILE A 115 -6.09 -3.84 -19.02
C ILE A 115 -6.36 -5.05 -18.10
N LYS A 116 -5.36 -5.91 -17.92
CA LYS A 116 -5.45 -7.08 -17.03
C LYS A 116 -5.63 -6.68 -15.58
N ASP A 117 -4.95 -5.64 -15.14
CA ASP A 117 -5.00 -5.15 -13.77
C ASP A 117 -6.35 -4.48 -13.46
N LEU A 118 -6.87 -3.64 -14.37
CA LEU A 118 -8.22 -3.06 -14.26
C LEU A 118 -9.32 -4.14 -14.15
N ARG A 119 -9.22 -5.22 -14.94
CA ARG A 119 -10.16 -6.35 -14.86
C ARG A 119 -10.12 -7.03 -13.49
N LYS A 120 -8.93 -7.23 -12.92
CA LYS A 120 -8.77 -7.83 -11.58
C LYS A 120 -9.31 -6.93 -10.48
N MET A 121 -9.26 -5.62 -10.66
CA MET A 121 -9.86 -4.64 -9.75
C MET A 121 -11.38 -4.55 -9.90
N GLY A 122 -11.98 -5.23 -10.88
CA GLY A 122 -13.41 -5.10 -11.17
C GLY A 122 -13.80 -3.71 -11.68
N VAL A 123 -12.90 -3.05 -12.41
CA VAL A 123 -13.15 -1.74 -13.03
C VAL A 123 -13.83 -1.99 -14.38
N PHE A 124 -15.17 -2.01 -14.37
CA PHE A 124 -16.00 -2.24 -15.56
C PHE A 124 -16.96 -1.06 -15.77
N TRP A 125 -16.41 0.12 -16.01
CA TRP A 125 -17.15 1.38 -16.06
C TRP A 125 -17.32 1.89 -17.49
N THR A 126 -18.49 2.42 -17.79
CA THR A 126 -18.74 3.26 -18.98
C THR A 126 -18.38 4.71 -18.69
N GLY A 127 -18.23 5.55 -19.70
CA GLY A 127 -17.94 6.97 -19.55
C GLY A 127 -16.44 7.27 -19.49
N GLU A 128 -16.08 8.36 -18.82
CA GLU A 128 -14.70 8.80 -18.64
C GLU A 128 -14.08 8.17 -17.38
N ILE A 129 -12.83 7.73 -17.50
CA ILE A 129 -12.05 7.12 -16.43
C ILE A 129 -10.68 7.79 -16.38
N GLN A 130 -10.28 8.26 -15.20
CA GLN A 130 -8.92 8.70 -14.93
C GLN A 130 -8.16 7.56 -14.25
N ILE A 131 -6.93 7.30 -14.67
CA ILE A 131 -6.11 6.23 -14.11
C ILE A 131 -4.74 6.78 -13.78
N LYS A 132 -4.26 6.52 -12.56
CA LYS A 132 -2.88 6.76 -12.15
C LYS A 132 -2.23 5.45 -11.74
N LEU A 133 -0.98 5.27 -12.12
CA LEU A 133 -0.18 4.12 -11.72
C LEU A 133 1.10 4.59 -11.04
N TYR A 134 1.48 3.86 -10.00
CA TYR A 134 2.71 4.09 -9.22
C TYR A 134 3.53 2.80 -9.23
N ALA A 135 4.64 2.79 -9.97
CA ALA A 135 5.49 1.62 -10.13
C ALA A 135 6.83 1.81 -9.42
N PHE A 136 7.25 0.78 -8.68
CA PHE A 136 8.55 0.72 -8.01
C PHE A 136 8.94 -0.74 -7.76
N ASP A 137 10.21 -1.09 -7.99
CA ASP A 137 10.70 -2.47 -7.92
C ASP A 137 9.75 -3.45 -8.66
N SER A 138 9.16 -4.41 -7.94
CA SER A 138 8.21 -5.40 -8.48
C SER A 138 6.74 -5.00 -8.32
N TYR A 139 6.44 -3.82 -7.78
CA TYR A 139 5.11 -3.38 -7.40
C TYR A 139 4.53 -2.37 -8.38
N VAL A 140 3.21 -2.45 -8.56
CA VAL A 140 2.40 -1.45 -9.24
C VAL A 140 1.17 -1.18 -8.38
N ILE A 141 0.92 0.08 -8.02
CA ILE A 141 -0.35 0.52 -7.44
C ILE A 141 -1.14 1.19 -8.55
N VAL A 142 -2.38 0.81 -8.73
CA VAL A 142 -3.31 1.36 -9.73
C VAL A 142 -4.44 2.07 -8.99
N GLU A 143 -4.67 3.32 -9.33
CA GLU A 143 -5.80 4.13 -8.91
C GLU A 143 -6.65 4.42 -10.15
N ALA A 144 -7.89 3.94 -10.18
CA ALA A 144 -8.85 4.22 -11.24
C ALA A 144 -10.01 5.01 -10.66
N GLY A 145 -10.32 6.17 -11.25
CA GLY A 145 -11.44 7.02 -10.89
C GLY A 145 -12.44 7.13 -12.03
N HIS A 146 -13.71 6.79 -11.79
CA HIS A 146 -14.79 7.08 -12.72
C HIS A 146 -15.17 8.56 -12.62
N THR A 147 -15.31 9.24 -13.75
CA THR A 147 -15.61 10.66 -13.77
C THR A 147 -16.91 10.96 -14.51
N ASP A 148 -17.73 11.82 -13.90
CA ASP A 148 -18.93 12.40 -14.51
C ASP A 148 -18.79 13.92 -14.55
N GLY A 149 -18.85 14.51 -15.75
CA GLY A 149 -18.65 15.95 -15.94
C GLY A 149 -17.33 16.50 -15.36
N GLY A 150 -16.27 15.68 -15.35
CA GLY A 150 -14.97 16.02 -14.76
C GLY A 150 -14.87 15.83 -13.24
N THR A 151 -15.95 15.42 -12.56
CA THR A 151 -15.95 15.11 -11.12
C THR A 151 -15.72 13.61 -10.91
N VAL A 152 -14.78 13.24 -10.05
CA VAL A 152 -14.58 11.82 -9.69
C VAL A 152 -15.74 11.36 -8.80
N THR A 153 -16.47 10.34 -9.25
CA THR A 153 -17.67 9.80 -8.59
C THR A 153 -17.42 8.48 -7.87
N GLU A 154 -16.46 7.69 -8.35
CA GLU A 154 -16.04 6.42 -7.75
C GLU A 154 -14.53 6.28 -7.90
N ILE A 155 -13.85 5.74 -6.89
CA ILE A 155 -12.43 5.39 -6.95
C ILE A 155 -12.27 3.92 -6.58
N LYS A 156 -11.45 3.20 -7.34
CA LYS A 156 -10.95 1.88 -7.00
C LYS A 156 -9.43 1.89 -7.01
N THR A 157 -8.84 1.30 -5.98
CA THR A 157 -7.39 1.12 -5.88
C THR A 157 -7.03 -0.36 -5.92
N GLY A 158 -5.88 -0.67 -6.48
CA GLY A 158 -5.37 -2.04 -6.57
C GLY A 158 -3.87 -2.06 -6.40
N LEU A 159 -3.37 -3.03 -5.64
CA LEU A 159 -1.95 -3.27 -5.49
C LEU A 159 -1.57 -4.55 -6.23
N PHE A 160 -0.48 -4.51 -6.97
CA PHE A 160 0.03 -5.64 -7.73
C PHE A 160 1.51 -5.85 -7.42
N ARG A 161 1.92 -7.12 -7.37
CA ARG A 161 3.33 -7.52 -7.30
C ARG A 161 3.61 -8.58 -8.34
N ASN A 162 4.54 -8.34 -9.25
CA ASN A 162 4.82 -9.23 -10.38
C ASN A 162 3.54 -9.63 -11.13
N GLY A 163 2.64 -8.65 -11.35
CA GLY A 163 1.35 -8.86 -12.01
C GLY A 163 0.34 -9.72 -11.24
N LYS A 164 0.58 -10.04 -9.96
CA LYS A 164 -0.41 -10.70 -9.09
C LYS A 164 -1.10 -9.65 -8.22
N TYR A 165 -2.43 -9.69 -8.18
CA TYR A 165 -3.22 -8.79 -7.35
C TYR A 165 -2.98 -9.12 -5.87
N ILE A 166 -2.77 -8.08 -5.07
CA ILE A 166 -2.68 -8.12 -3.63
C ILE A 166 -3.89 -7.35 -3.13
N GLU A 167 -4.75 -8.05 -2.40
CA GLU A 167 -5.94 -7.42 -1.81
C GLU A 167 -5.50 -6.41 -0.74
N PRO A 168 -5.87 -5.13 -0.88
CA PRO A 168 -5.62 -4.14 0.16
C PRO A 168 -6.51 -4.42 1.38
N PRO A 169 -6.14 -3.96 2.58
CA PRO A 169 -7.01 -4.02 3.75
C PRO A 169 -8.40 -3.47 3.42
N LYS A 170 -9.40 -4.08 4.04
CA LYS A 170 -10.75 -3.54 4.03
C LYS A 170 -10.71 -2.08 4.50
N ASP A 171 -11.43 -1.20 3.77
CA ASP A 171 -11.53 0.23 4.04
C ASP A 171 -10.19 1.00 3.93
N SER A 172 -9.22 0.46 3.18
CA SER A 172 -8.00 1.18 2.82
C SER A 172 -8.00 1.61 1.36
N ASP A 173 -7.85 2.92 1.14
CA ASP A 173 -7.68 3.49 -0.19
C ASP A 173 -6.20 3.77 -0.43
N LEU A 174 -5.55 2.96 -1.27
CA LEU A 174 -4.18 3.20 -1.75
C LEU A 174 -4.17 4.26 -2.86
N LYS A 175 -4.77 5.42 -2.58
CA LYS A 175 -4.90 6.55 -3.51
C LYS A 175 -3.81 7.59 -3.26
N SER A 176 -3.48 8.37 -4.29
CA SER A 176 -2.58 9.52 -4.21
C SER A 176 -1.23 9.19 -3.56
N ILE A 177 -0.63 8.07 -3.97
CA ILE A 177 0.69 7.67 -3.46
C ILE A 177 1.72 8.74 -3.85
N TYR A 178 2.36 9.28 -2.83
CA TYR A 178 3.29 10.39 -2.95
C TYR A 178 4.74 9.95 -2.72
N LYS A 179 4.98 9.11 -1.71
CA LYS A 179 6.33 8.64 -1.36
C LYS A 179 6.37 7.15 -1.04
N VAL A 180 7.50 6.54 -1.35
CA VAL A 180 7.82 5.15 -1.00
C VAL A 180 9.20 5.13 -0.35
N TYR A 181 9.25 4.53 0.84
CA TYR A 181 10.49 4.29 1.56
C TYR A 181 10.78 2.79 1.55
N LYS A 182 12.01 2.42 1.19
CA LYS A 182 12.48 1.03 1.16
C LYS A 182 13.45 0.80 2.31
N LYS A 183 13.29 -0.33 3.00
CA LYS A 183 14.20 -0.75 4.05
C LYS A 183 15.59 -1.06 3.47
N ILE A 184 16.65 -0.58 4.13
CA ILE A 184 18.07 -0.80 3.79
C ILE A 184 18.61 -2.00 4.57
#